data_AF-A0A381Y975-F1
#
_entry.id   AF-A0A381Y975-F1
#
_cell.length_a   1.000
_cell.length_b   1.000
_cell.length_c   1.000
_cell.angle_alpha   90.00
_cell.angle_beta   90.00
_cell.angle_gamma   90.00
#
_symmetry.space_group_name_H-M   'P 1'
#
loop_
_entity.id
_entity.type
_entity.pdbx_description
1 polymer ?
#
loop_
_entity_poly.entity_id
_entity_poly.type
_entity_poly.pdbx_seq_one_letter_code
_entity_poly.pdbx_strand_id
1 'polypeptide(L)'
;VIYDMWFAIFSNPFTHIRKFHCKKEATFMNVGRRLAFAAIAVTVAALSTTAQADRVKWKMHSAWGSQVPHLGTNAVRFADNIGRMSGGDFNVKFFEPGALIPANEGFDATSKGSIEMAWTTAGYDTGKYPALSFFTAVPFGPSIGEYMAWMKFGGGNELEREIYAGHGIHEIDCLAIGPETSGWFKEEITDLEQLRGLKMRFFGLGARVMQKIGVSTQLLAGGDIFPALEKGVIDATEFSMPAMDIKFGFYQIAKNNYFPGWHQQVSVSHLLINMDKWNGLSDQNKALIEIGAGESLMHIYAET
;
A
#
# COMPACT_ATOMS: atom_id res chain seq x y z
N VAL A 1 31.90 15.98 -14.94
CA VAL A 1 31.44 16.04 -16.35
C VAL A 1 31.15 14.58 -16.73
N ILE A 2 30.03 14.02 -16.28
CA ILE A 2 28.71 14.06 -16.94
C ILE A 2 28.84 13.87 -18.45
N TYR A 3 28.13 12.85 -18.93
CA TYR A 3 27.77 12.49 -20.30
C TYR A 3 28.39 11.20 -20.85
N ASP A 4 27.48 10.36 -21.35
CA ASP A 4 27.64 9.34 -22.39
C ASP A 4 27.92 7.90 -21.97
N MET A 5 26.95 7.32 -21.26
CA MET A 5 26.73 5.87 -21.32
C MET A 5 25.26 5.51 -21.50
N TRP A 6 24.66 6.03 -22.57
CA TRP A 6 23.39 5.60 -23.14
C TRP A 6 23.49 5.75 -24.68
N PHE A 7 22.90 4.80 -25.42
CA PHE A 7 22.85 4.67 -26.89
C PHE A 7 24.02 3.96 -27.60
N ALA A 8 24.01 2.62 -27.54
CA ALA A 8 24.62 1.81 -28.59
C ALA A 8 23.81 0.52 -28.83
N ILE A 9 22.56 0.64 -29.28
CA ILE A 9 21.85 -0.36 -30.09
C ILE A 9 20.79 0.44 -30.85
N PHE A 10 21.02 0.70 -32.14
CA PHE A 10 20.04 0.81 -33.25
C PHE A 10 20.66 1.58 -34.43
N SER A 11 21.31 0.85 -35.34
CA SER A 11 21.29 1.15 -36.79
C SER A 11 21.92 0.01 -37.61
N ASN A 12 21.04 -0.79 -38.20
CA ASN A 12 21.25 -1.65 -39.39
C ASN A 12 21.54 -0.73 -40.63
N PRO A 13 21.91 -1.17 -41.87
CA PRO A 13 21.72 -2.51 -42.46
C PRO A 13 22.71 -3.01 -43.56
N PHE A 14 22.46 -4.25 -44.02
CA PHE A 14 22.88 -4.91 -45.29
C PHE A 14 24.39 -5.19 -45.47
N THR A 15 24.88 -6.40 -45.80
CA THR A 15 24.43 -7.44 -46.74
C THR A 15 25.15 -8.75 -46.41
N HIS A 16 24.48 -9.91 -46.53
CA HIS A 16 25.06 -11.12 -47.15
C HIS A 16 23.98 -12.20 -47.33
N ILE A 17 23.68 -12.47 -48.61
CA ILE A 17 22.78 -13.51 -49.10
C ILE A 17 23.53 -14.85 -49.10
N ARG A 18 22.99 -15.89 -48.45
CA ARG A 18 23.36 -17.30 -48.69
C ARG A 18 22.13 -18.05 -49.21
N LYS A 19 22.27 -18.61 -50.41
CA LYS A 19 21.30 -19.50 -51.07
C LYS A 19 21.34 -20.87 -50.39
N PHE A 20 20.19 -21.37 -49.93
CA PHE A 20 19.97 -22.80 -49.72
C PHE A 20 19.00 -23.31 -50.78
N HIS A 21 19.44 -24.34 -51.51
CA HIS A 21 18.65 -25.05 -52.52
C HIS A 21 17.65 -25.98 -51.83
N CYS A 22 16.35 -25.80 -52.11
CA CYS A 22 15.30 -26.74 -51.77
C CYS A 22 15.09 -27.70 -52.95
N LYS A 23 15.45 -28.97 -52.76
CA LYS A 23 15.08 -30.06 -53.69
C LYS A 23 13.65 -30.49 -53.40
N LYS A 24 12.77 -30.33 -54.40
CA LYS A 24 11.46 -30.97 -54.47
C LYS A 24 11.63 -32.36 -55.07
N GLU A 25 11.33 -33.40 -54.30
CA GLU A 25 11.04 -34.73 -54.85
C GLU A 25 9.54 -34.98 -54.77
N ALA A 26 8.93 -35.09 -55.95
CA ALA A 26 7.55 -35.50 -56.12
C ALA A 26 7.55 -37.03 -56.23
N THR A 27 6.88 -37.70 -55.30
CA THR A 27 6.54 -39.13 -55.46
C THR A 27 5.06 -39.23 -55.75
N PHE A 28 4.75 -39.60 -57.00
CA PHE A 28 3.43 -40.01 -57.45
C PHE A 28 3.03 -41.30 -56.73
N MET A 29 1.87 -41.32 -56.08
CA MET A 29 1.27 -42.54 -55.57
C MET A 29 -0.14 -42.69 -56.12
N ASN A 30 -0.39 -43.87 -56.67
CA ASN A 30 -1.51 -44.22 -57.55
C ASN A 30 -2.89 -44.05 -56.91
N VAL A 31 -3.79 -43.45 -57.68
CA VAL A 31 -5.23 -43.34 -57.43
C VAL A 31 -5.89 -44.69 -57.67
N GLY A 32 -6.29 -45.36 -56.59
CA GLY A 32 -7.18 -46.51 -56.60
C GLY A 32 -8.53 -46.15 -55.96
N ARG A 33 -9.57 -46.00 -56.80
CA ARG A 33 -10.99 -45.85 -56.44
C ARG A 33 -11.41 -46.78 -55.30
N ARG A 34 -11.97 -46.24 -54.20
CA ARG A 34 -13.25 -46.70 -53.59
C ARG A 34 -13.91 -45.54 -52.83
N LEU A 35 -15.12 -45.19 -53.28
CA LEU A 35 -16.09 -44.35 -52.58
C LEU A 35 -16.63 -45.12 -51.36
N ALA A 36 -16.64 -44.50 -50.18
CA ALA A 36 -17.60 -44.79 -49.14
C ALA A 36 -17.74 -43.57 -48.21
N PHE A 37 -18.97 -43.08 -48.13
CA PHE A 37 -19.43 -42.01 -47.25
C PHE A 37 -19.15 -42.33 -45.78
N ALA A 38 -18.56 -41.37 -45.05
CA ALA A 38 -18.78 -41.18 -43.62
C ALA A 38 -18.42 -39.74 -43.26
N ALA A 39 -19.39 -38.84 -43.39
CA ALA A 39 -19.35 -37.54 -42.75
C ALA A 39 -19.52 -37.75 -41.24
N ILE A 40 -18.42 -37.87 -40.51
CA ILE A 40 -18.40 -37.66 -39.06
C ILE A 40 -17.82 -36.26 -38.88
N ALA A 41 -18.72 -35.28 -38.82
CA ALA A 41 -18.40 -33.98 -38.25
C ALA A 41 -18.05 -34.22 -36.77
N VAL A 42 -16.76 -34.34 -36.48
CA VAL A 42 -16.23 -34.22 -35.12
C VAL A 42 -16.31 -32.75 -34.76
N THR A 43 -17.51 -32.28 -34.42
CA THR A 43 -17.68 -31.06 -33.64
C THR A 43 -17.20 -31.42 -32.23
N VAL A 44 -15.88 -31.34 -32.00
CA VAL A 44 -15.39 -31.04 -30.65
C VAL A 44 -15.88 -29.63 -30.39
N ALA A 45 -17.10 -29.52 -29.86
CA ALA A 45 -17.48 -28.36 -29.09
C ALA A 45 -16.41 -28.28 -28.01
N ALA A 46 -15.49 -27.33 -28.18
CA ALA A 46 -14.65 -26.85 -27.11
C ALA A 46 -15.60 -26.38 -26.02
N LEU A 47 -15.97 -27.29 -25.12
CA LEU A 47 -16.33 -26.98 -23.76
C LEU A 47 -15.03 -26.50 -23.09
N SER A 48 -14.55 -25.35 -23.54
CA SER A 48 -13.94 -24.39 -22.64
C SER A 48 -15.01 -24.08 -21.61
N THR A 49 -15.08 -24.94 -20.59
CA THR A 49 -15.51 -24.52 -19.27
C THR A 49 -14.57 -23.38 -18.92
N THR A 50 -14.94 -22.15 -19.30
CA THR A 50 -14.42 -20.99 -18.60
C THR A 50 -14.80 -21.25 -17.15
N ALA A 51 -13.84 -21.73 -16.36
CA ALA A 51 -13.98 -21.82 -14.92
C ALA A 51 -14.41 -20.43 -14.50
N GLN A 52 -15.69 -20.27 -14.19
CA GLN A 52 -16.22 -18.99 -13.77
C GLN A 52 -15.56 -18.74 -12.43
N ALA A 53 -14.56 -17.86 -12.43
CA ALA A 53 -13.83 -17.52 -11.22
C ALA A 53 -14.85 -17.13 -10.15
N ASP A 54 -14.76 -17.78 -8.99
CA ASP A 54 -15.69 -17.50 -7.90
C ASP A 54 -15.59 -16.01 -7.56
N ARG A 55 -16.75 -15.34 -7.56
CA ARG A 55 -16.80 -13.91 -7.27
C ARG A 55 -16.37 -13.67 -5.83
N VAL A 56 -15.28 -12.94 -5.66
CA VAL A 56 -14.75 -12.55 -4.35
C VAL A 56 -15.39 -11.23 -3.91
N LYS A 57 -15.85 -11.19 -2.66
CA LYS A 57 -16.39 -10.00 -2.01
C LYS A 57 -15.75 -9.83 -0.65
N TRP A 58 -14.84 -8.87 -0.51
CA TRP A 58 -14.10 -8.64 0.73
C TRP A 58 -14.45 -7.29 1.34
N LYS A 59 -14.37 -7.20 2.67
CA LYS A 59 -14.49 -5.95 3.42
C LYS A 59 -13.08 -5.44 3.72
N MET A 60 -12.85 -4.17 3.42
CA MET A 60 -11.64 -3.47 3.81
C MET A 60 -11.99 -2.38 4.82
N HIS A 61 -11.55 -2.57 6.06
CA HIS A 61 -11.54 -1.51 7.07
C HIS A 61 -10.42 -0.52 6.76
N SER A 62 -10.68 0.78 6.95
CA SER A 62 -9.65 1.81 6.81
C SER A 62 -9.41 2.53 8.13
N ALA A 63 -8.14 2.74 8.47
CA ALA A 63 -7.76 3.58 9.60
C ALA A 63 -8.04 5.07 9.35
N TRP A 64 -8.21 5.48 8.09
CA TRP A 64 -8.48 6.86 7.68
C TRP A 64 -9.76 6.96 6.84
N GLY A 65 -10.52 8.03 7.07
CA GLY A 65 -11.82 8.22 6.39
C GLY A 65 -11.67 8.54 4.90
N SER A 66 -12.66 8.19 4.08
CA SER A 66 -12.60 8.28 2.60
C SER A 66 -12.26 9.67 2.05
N GLN A 67 -12.52 10.72 2.83
CA GLN A 67 -12.30 12.12 2.44
C GLN A 67 -10.92 12.66 2.87
N VAL A 68 -10.12 11.87 3.59
CA VAL A 68 -8.75 12.24 3.96
C VAL A 68 -7.88 12.11 2.71
N PRO A 69 -7.31 13.22 2.18
CA PRO A 69 -6.45 13.19 1.01
C PRO A 69 -5.30 12.21 1.21
N HIS A 70 -4.89 11.54 0.12
CA HIS A 70 -3.80 10.57 0.08
C HIS A 70 -4.06 9.27 0.86
N LEU A 71 -4.39 9.34 2.15
CA LEU A 71 -4.55 8.16 3.00
C LEU A 71 -5.88 7.45 2.76
N GLY A 72 -6.99 8.19 2.77
CA GLY A 72 -8.33 7.62 2.66
C GLY A 72 -8.84 7.55 1.23
N THR A 73 -8.61 8.61 0.44
CA THR A 73 -9.00 8.64 -0.97
C THR A 73 -8.40 7.48 -1.76
N ASN A 74 -7.18 7.07 -1.40
CA ASN A 74 -6.46 6.01 -2.11
C ASN A 74 -6.83 4.61 -1.65
N ALA A 75 -7.36 4.46 -0.43
CA ALA A 75 -8.03 3.22 -0.03
C ALA A 75 -9.27 2.96 -0.91
N VAL A 76 -10.08 4.00 -1.17
CA VAL A 76 -11.25 3.91 -2.06
C VAL A 76 -10.79 3.59 -3.49
N ARG A 77 -9.79 4.32 -4.01
CA ARG A 77 -9.23 4.07 -5.34
C ARG A 77 -8.67 2.66 -5.49
N PHE A 78 -7.94 2.17 -4.49
CA PHE A 78 -7.41 0.81 -4.49
C PHE A 78 -8.55 -0.21 -4.61
N ALA A 79 -9.60 -0.07 -3.79
CA ALA A 79 -10.77 -0.95 -3.84
C ALA A 79 -11.45 -0.94 -5.22
N ASP A 80 -11.63 0.24 -5.82
CA ASP A 80 -12.19 0.40 -7.16
C ASP A 80 -11.29 -0.22 -8.24
N ASN A 81 -9.97 -0.04 -8.13
CA ASN A 81 -9.00 -0.60 -9.06
C ASN A 81 -9.01 -2.13 -9.05
N ILE A 82 -9.13 -2.78 -7.88
CA ILE A 82 -9.28 -4.25 -7.80
C ILE A 82 -10.55 -4.70 -8.56
N GLY A 83 -11.67 -4.00 -8.36
CA GLY A 83 -12.91 -4.26 -9.11
C GLY A 83 -12.75 -4.10 -10.62
N ARG A 84 -12.09 -3.03 -11.05
CA ARG A 84 -11.85 -2.75 -12.48
C ARG A 84 -10.92 -3.77 -13.13
N MET A 85 -9.80 -4.10 -12.49
CA MET A 85 -8.80 -5.03 -13.03
C MET A 85 -9.32 -6.47 -13.07
N SER A 86 -10.23 -6.84 -12.16
CA SER A 86 -10.88 -8.16 -12.15
C SER A 86 -12.11 -8.26 -13.07
N GLY A 87 -12.48 -7.19 -13.78
CA GLY A 87 -13.75 -7.18 -14.54
C GLY A 87 -14.99 -7.31 -13.67
N GLY A 88 -14.90 -6.99 -12.37
CA GLY A 88 -15.97 -7.09 -11.39
C GLY A 88 -16.05 -8.43 -10.66
N ASP A 89 -15.14 -9.37 -10.89
CA ASP A 89 -15.14 -10.66 -10.20
C ASP A 89 -14.51 -10.59 -8.80
N PHE A 90 -13.68 -9.59 -8.52
CA PHE A 90 -13.17 -9.31 -7.18
C PHE A 90 -13.58 -7.90 -6.75
N ASN A 91 -14.52 -7.83 -5.81
CA ASN A 91 -15.02 -6.58 -5.26
C ASN A 91 -14.52 -6.39 -3.81
N VAL A 92 -13.80 -5.30 -3.58
CA VAL A 92 -13.44 -4.87 -2.23
C VAL A 92 -14.40 -3.75 -1.83
N LYS A 93 -15.09 -3.90 -0.70
CA LYS A 93 -15.93 -2.85 -0.14
C LYS A 93 -15.16 -2.11 0.95
N PHE A 94 -14.95 -0.81 0.72
CA PHE A 94 -14.38 0.11 1.71
C PHE A 94 -15.36 0.36 2.88
N PHE A 95 -14.82 0.42 4.09
CA PHE A 95 -15.53 0.81 5.30
C PHE A 95 -14.79 1.95 6.01
N GLU A 96 -15.53 2.99 6.37
CA GLU A 96 -15.04 4.13 7.14
C GLU A 96 -14.49 3.70 8.52
N PRO A 97 -13.53 4.45 9.08
CA PRO A 97 -13.03 4.20 10.43
C PRO A 97 -14.18 4.21 11.45
N GLY A 98 -14.26 3.19 12.30
CA GLY A 98 -15.33 3.04 13.29
C GLY A 98 -16.60 2.34 12.77
N ALA A 99 -16.74 2.10 11.45
CA ALA A 99 -17.95 1.48 10.91
C ALA A 99 -18.06 -0.03 11.20
N LEU A 100 -16.93 -0.73 11.21
CA LEU A 100 -16.84 -2.16 11.56
C LEU A 100 -16.14 -2.36 12.89
N ILE A 101 -15.04 -1.64 13.08
CA ILE A 101 -14.14 -1.70 14.24
C ILE A 101 -13.56 -0.29 14.47
N PRO A 102 -13.04 0.00 15.68
CA PRO A 102 -12.27 1.21 15.94
C PRO A 102 -11.12 1.40 14.94
N ALA A 103 -10.79 2.65 14.61
CA ALA A 103 -9.89 3.00 13.50
C ALA A 103 -8.54 2.25 13.54
N ASN A 104 -7.92 2.18 14.73
CA ASN A 104 -6.58 1.60 14.92
C ASN A 104 -6.61 0.11 15.31
N GLU A 105 -7.75 -0.58 15.19
CA GLU A 105 -7.88 -2.00 15.57
C GLU A 105 -7.76 -2.98 14.39
N GLY A 106 -7.21 -2.52 13.25
CA GLY A 106 -7.06 -3.32 12.03
C GLY A 106 -6.31 -4.64 12.25
N PHE A 107 -5.23 -4.64 13.03
CA PHE A 107 -4.43 -5.83 13.32
C PHE A 107 -5.26 -6.97 13.93
N ASP A 108 -5.98 -6.71 15.02
CA ASP A 108 -6.68 -7.79 15.75
C ASP A 108 -7.85 -8.33 14.95
N ALA A 109 -8.55 -7.44 14.23
CA ALA A 109 -9.69 -7.81 13.42
C ALA A 109 -9.28 -8.65 12.20
N THR A 110 -8.20 -8.26 11.52
CA THR A 110 -7.63 -9.02 10.40
C THR A 110 -7.05 -10.36 10.87
N SER A 111 -6.30 -10.39 11.97
CA SER A 111 -5.78 -11.62 12.57
C SER A 111 -6.90 -12.63 12.88
N LYS A 112 -8.00 -12.17 13.50
CA LYS A 112 -9.17 -13.00 13.82
C LYS A 112 -10.04 -13.34 12.60
N GLY A 113 -9.81 -12.71 11.45
CA GLY A 113 -10.62 -12.88 10.23
C GLY A 113 -12.03 -12.30 10.30
N SER A 114 -12.30 -11.36 11.22
CA SER A 114 -13.60 -10.66 11.29
C SER A 114 -13.76 -9.65 10.14
N ILE A 115 -12.63 -9.17 9.61
CA ILE A 115 -12.49 -8.46 8.34
C ILE A 115 -11.46 -9.19 7.47
N GLU A 116 -11.61 -9.09 6.16
CA GLU A 116 -10.66 -9.70 5.24
C GLU A 116 -9.41 -8.84 5.07
N MET A 117 -9.55 -7.52 5.10
CA MET A 117 -8.47 -6.56 4.88
C MET A 117 -8.54 -5.35 5.82
N ALA A 118 -7.38 -4.82 6.21
CA ALA A 118 -7.25 -3.54 6.88
C ALA A 118 -6.22 -2.65 6.15
N TRP A 119 -6.64 -1.45 5.79
CA TRP A 119 -5.83 -0.38 5.24
C TRP A 119 -5.31 0.49 6.39
N THR A 120 -4.04 0.34 6.75
CA THR A 120 -3.49 0.81 8.04
C THR A 120 -1.97 1.01 7.97
N THR A 121 -1.33 1.28 9.11
CA THR A 121 0.11 1.46 9.24
C THR A 121 0.69 0.68 10.41
N ALA A 122 1.91 0.16 10.25
CA ALA A 122 2.63 -0.64 11.26
C ALA A 122 2.78 0.12 12.59
N GLY A 123 2.94 1.43 12.54
CA GLY A 123 3.14 2.29 13.70
C GLY A 123 1.96 2.29 14.69
N TYR A 124 0.74 1.94 14.25
CA TYR A 124 -0.41 1.77 15.16
C TYR A 124 -0.33 0.49 15.99
N ASP A 125 0.44 -0.50 15.54
CA ASP A 125 0.58 -1.79 16.22
C ASP A 125 1.80 -1.86 17.14
N THR A 126 2.53 -0.75 17.31
CA THR A 126 3.76 -0.66 18.11
C THR A 126 3.56 -0.92 19.60
N GLY A 127 2.36 -0.68 20.11
CA GLY A 127 1.98 -1.06 21.47
C GLY A 127 1.93 -2.59 21.68
N LYS A 128 1.76 -3.36 20.60
CA LYS A 128 1.79 -4.82 20.60
C LYS A 128 3.18 -5.33 20.27
N TYR A 129 3.78 -4.81 19.20
CA TYR A 129 5.10 -5.22 18.70
C TYR A 129 5.97 -3.99 18.45
N PRO A 130 6.83 -3.59 19.40
CA PRO A 130 7.65 -2.39 19.27
C PRO A 130 8.53 -2.35 18.01
N ALA A 131 8.94 -3.51 17.49
CA ALA A 131 9.71 -3.63 16.25
C ALA A 131 8.97 -3.06 15.03
N LEU A 132 7.63 -3.03 15.05
CA LEU A 132 6.83 -2.48 13.96
C LEU A 132 7.04 -0.96 13.75
N SER A 133 7.66 -0.29 14.71
CA SER A 133 7.96 1.14 14.60
C SER A 133 8.92 1.47 13.45
N PHE A 134 9.70 0.49 12.98
CA PHE A 134 10.67 0.68 11.90
C PHE A 134 10.08 0.57 10.50
N PHE A 135 8.86 0.04 10.35
CA PHE A 135 8.27 -0.22 9.03
C PHE A 135 7.32 0.88 8.55
N THR A 136 6.90 1.80 9.43
CA THR A 136 6.23 3.03 8.98
C THR A 136 7.21 4.13 8.59
N ALA A 137 8.03 4.58 9.55
CA ALA A 137 8.92 5.71 9.40
C ALA A 137 9.93 5.76 10.55
N VAL A 138 11.12 6.28 10.26
CA VAL A 138 12.19 6.46 11.25
C VAL A 138 12.59 7.94 11.30
N PRO A 139 12.74 8.55 12.48
CA PRO A 139 13.24 9.91 12.61
C PRO A 139 14.59 10.11 11.96
N PHE A 140 14.72 11.17 11.17
CA PHE A 140 15.89 11.45 10.33
C PHE A 140 16.22 10.29 9.37
N GLY A 141 15.20 9.51 9.02
CA GLY A 141 15.30 8.35 8.16
C GLY A 141 15.54 8.70 6.69
N PRO A 142 15.66 7.66 5.86
CA PRO A 142 15.98 7.82 4.45
C PRO A 142 14.81 8.41 3.65
N SER A 143 15.15 8.84 2.42
CA SER A 143 14.13 9.17 1.41
C SER A 143 13.45 7.89 0.87
N ILE A 144 12.37 8.04 0.09
CA ILE A 144 11.57 6.89 -0.35
C ILE A 144 12.38 5.86 -1.14
N GLY A 145 13.36 6.30 -1.95
CA GLY A 145 14.13 5.39 -2.79
C GLY A 145 14.96 4.42 -1.96
N GLU A 146 15.65 4.95 -0.95
CA GLU A 146 16.45 4.17 0.00
C GLU A 146 15.57 3.32 0.92
N TYR A 147 14.47 3.89 1.42
CA TYR A 147 13.52 3.17 2.28
C TYR A 147 12.93 1.96 1.55
N MET A 148 12.43 2.15 0.33
CA MET A 148 11.86 1.06 -0.48
C MET A 148 12.91 0.07 -0.96
N ALA A 149 14.16 0.49 -1.17
CA ALA A 149 15.26 -0.43 -1.47
C ALA A 149 15.51 -1.37 -0.29
N TRP A 150 15.49 -0.86 0.94
CA TRP A 150 15.60 -1.68 2.14
C TRP A 150 14.39 -2.60 2.34
N MET A 151 13.17 -2.06 2.23
CA MET A 151 11.93 -2.84 2.35
C MET A 151 11.90 -4.01 1.36
N LYS A 152 12.19 -3.77 0.07
CA LYS A 152 12.06 -4.78 -0.99
C LYS A 152 13.25 -5.71 -1.17
N PHE A 153 14.46 -5.23 -0.91
CA PHE A 153 15.69 -5.94 -1.26
C PHE A 153 16.71 -6.03 -0.11
N GLY A 154 16.47 -5.31 0.98
CA GLY A 154 17.38 -5.23 2.12
C GLY A 154 16.90 -5.98 3.37
N GLY A 155 15.85 -6.79 3.27
CA GLY A 155 15.34 -7.58 4.40
C GLY A 155 14.16 -6.94 5.15
N GLY A 156 13.73 -5.73 4.80
CA GLY A 156 12.69 -5.02 5.56
C GLY A 156 11.35 -5.74 5.55
N ASN A 157 10.85 -6.10 4.37
CA ASN A 157 9.56 -6.79 4.24
C ASN A 157 9.63 -8.22 4.79
N GLU A 158 10.78 -8.89 4.71
CA GLU A 158 10.95 -10.20 5.33
C GLU A 158 10.80 -10.14 6.86
N LEU A 159 11.40 -9.12 7.49
CA LEU A 159 11.31 -8.90 8.94
C LEU A 159 9.89 -8.50 9.37
N GLU A 160 9.24 -7.61 8.61
CA GLU A 160 7.86 -7.21 8.89
C GLU A 160 6.89 -8.40 8.74
N ARG A 161 7.07 -9.19 7.68
CA ARG A 161 6.30 -10.40 7.41
C ARG A 161 6.41 -11.44 8.50
N GLU A 162 7.60 -11.65 9.05
CA GLU A 162 7.80 -12.60 10.15
C GLU A 162 6.89 -12.27 11.34
N ILE A 163 6.76 -10.98 11.67
CA ILE A 163 5.89 -10.51 12.73
C ILE A 163 4.42 -10.77 12.37
N TYR A 164 3.94 -10.28 11.22
CA TYR A 164 2.54 -10.39 10.83
C TYR A 164 2.08 -11.84 10.56
N ALA A 165 2.92 -12.65 9.93
CA ALA A 165 2.64 -14.06 9.66
C ALA A 165 2.46 -14.87 10.96
N GLY A 166 3.21 -14.52 12.02
CA GLY A 166 3.01 -15.08 13.37
C GLY A 166 1.61 -14.86 13.95
N HIS A 167 0.83 -13.96 13.35
CA HIS A 167 -0.55 -13.63 13.74
C HIS A 167 -1.58 -13.95 12.66
N GLY A 168 -1.22 -14.77 11.67
CA GLY A 168 -2.13 -15.12 10.58
C GLY A 168 -2.51 -13.91 9.74
N ILE A 169 -1.56 -12.99 9.52
CA ILE A 169 -1.73 -11.82 8.66
C ILE A 169 -0.70 -11.89 7.53
N HIS A 170 -1.17 -11.63 6.31
CA HIS A 170 -0.35 -11.33 5.14
C HIS A 170 -0.37 -9.83 4.89
N GLU A 171 0.78 -9.19 5.10
CA GLU A 171 1.01 -7.76 4.92
C GLU A 171 1.57 -7.44 3.53
N ILE A 172 1.15 -6.31 2.96
CA ILE A 172 1.66 -5.80 1.69
C ILE A 172 1.77 -4.28 1.77
N ASP A 173 2.95 -3.73 1.50
CA ASP A 173 3.13 -2.28 1.34
C ASP A 173 2.20 -1.75 0.23
N CYS A 174 1.36 -0.78 0.55
CA CYS A 174 0.39 -0.23 -0.40
C CYS A 174 0.25 1.30 -0.35
N LEU A 175 0.98 1.95 0.56
CA LEU A 175 1.02 3.40 0.70
C LEU A 175 2.43 3.89 0.93
N ALA A 176 2.73 5.06 0.38
CA ALA A 176 3.83 5.89 0.84
C ALA A 176 3.44 7.35 0.71
N ILE A 177 3.70 8.16 1.74
CA ILE A 177 3.53 9.61 1.69
C ILE A 177 4.87 10.31 1.91
N GLY A 178 5.04 11.48 1.29
CA GLY A 178 6.19 12.35 1.47
C GLY A 178 6.28 12.99 2.86
N PRO A 179 7.24 13.90 3.05
CA PRO A 179 7.54 14.49 4.34
C PRO A 179 6.33 15.17 4.99
N GLU A 180 6.11 14.84 6.26
CA GLU A 180 5.05 15.43 7.07
C GLU A 180 5.49 16.79 7.67
N THR A 181 4.62 17.43 8.46
CA THR A 181 4.99 18.58 9.29
C THR A 181 5.47 18.12 10.66
N SER A 182 6.20 18.96 11.40
CA SER A 182 6.57 18.72 12.80
C SER A 182 5.40 18.93 13.78
N GLY A 183 4.25 19.36 13.27
CA GLY A 183 3.02 19.53 14.04
C GLY A 183 2.60 20.98 14.28
N TRP A 184 1.40 21.07 14.81
CA TRP A 184 0.62 22.24 15.13
C TRP A 184 0.67 22.55 16.62
N PHE A 185 1.04 23.80 16.93
CA PHE A 185 1.17 24.32 18.28
C PHE A 185 0.31 25.57 18.45
N LYS A 186 -0.32 25.70 19.63
CA LYS A 186 -1.11 26.89 20.01
C LYS A 186 -0.23 28.13 20.12
N GLU A 187 0.92 27.98 20.76
CA GLU A 187 1.93 29.01 20.96
C GLU A 187 3.19 28.74 20.14
N GLU A 188 4.00 29.77 19.91
CA GLU A 188 5.30 29.63 19.25
C GLU A 188 6.29 28.90 20.18
N ILE A 189 7.00 27.92 19.62
CA ILE A 189 8.10 27.21 20.26
C ILE A 189 9.42 27.79 19.75
N THR A 190 10.15 28.43 20.66
CA THR A 190 11.46 29.04 20.43
C THR A 190 12.57 28.44 21.30
N ASP A 191 12.19 27.70 22.36
CA ASP A 191 13.11 27.02 23.27
C ASP A 191 12.61 25.60 23.64
N LEU A 192 13.54 24.68 23.90
CA LEU A 192 13.23 23.28 24.23
C LEU A 192 12.48 23.14 25.57
N GLU A 193 12.68 24.05 26.52
CA GLU A 193 11.98 24.00 27.80
C GLU A 193 10.48 24.18 27.65
N GLN A 194 10.01 24.86 26.59
CA GLN A 194 8.57 24.99 26.27
C GLN A 194 7.92 23.65 25.90
N LEU A 195 8.71 22.65 25.51
CA LEU A 195 8.21 21.31 25.18
C LEU A 195 8.03 20.44 26.42
N ARG A 196 8.65 20.78 27.55
CA ARG A 196 8.54 19.96 28.77
C ARG A 196 7.13 20.04 29.35
N GLY A 197 6.54 18.87 29.59
CA GLY A 197 5.18 18.74 30.12
C GLY A 197 4.08 18.99 29.08
N LEU A 198 4.44 19.40 27.86
CA LEU A 198 3.48 19.61 26.77
C LEU A 198 2.78 18.30 26.45
N LYS A 199 1.45 18.29 26.42
CA LYS A 199 0.67 17.11 26.01
C LYS A 199 0.53 17.13 24.50
N MET A 200 1.09 16.15 23.82
CA MET A 200 1.13 16.17 22.35
C MET A 200 0.64 14.85 21.78
N ARG A 201 -0.26 14.91 20.78
CA ARG A 201 -0.43 13.75 19.91
C ARG A 201 0.79 13.68 18.99
N PHE A 202 1.59 12.62 19.14
CA PHE A 202 2.80 12.41 18.36
C PHE A 202 2.95 10.92 18.00
N PHE A 203 3.40 10.63 16.78
CA PHE A 203 3.41 9.28 16.23
C PHE A 203 4.76 8.58 16.33
N GLY A 204 4.70 7.25 16.48
CA GLY A 204 5.80 6.31 16.28
C GLY A 204 7.08 6.61 17.08
N LEU A 205 8.22 6.35 16.45
CA LEU A 205 9.54 6.62 17.04
C LEU A 205 9.79 8.10 17.33
N GLY A 206 9.18 9.00 16.55
CA GLY A 206 9.20 10.43 16.82
C GLY A 206 8.64 10.78 18.19
N ALA A 207 7.55 10.11 18.59
CA ALA A 207 6.96 10.30 19.91
C ALA A 207 7.93 9.90 21.03
N ARG A 208 8.70 8.83 20.82
CA ARG A 208 9.73 8.37 21.76
C ARG A 208 10.87 9.38 21.91
N VAL A 209 11.24 10.09 20.83
CA VAL A 209 12.22 11.18 20.89
C VAL A 209 11.63 12.37 21.66
N MET A 210 10.40 12.76 21.35
CA MET A 210 9.68 13.85 22.05
C MET A 210 9.52 13.56 23.56
N GLN A 211 9.25 12.30 23.93
CA GLN A 211 9.21 11.87 25.33
C GLN A 211 10.54 12.09 26.05
N LYS A 212 11.68 11.82 25.39
CA LYS A 212 13.01 12.02 26.00
C LYS A 212 13.33 13.48 26.28
N ILE A 213 12.74 14.41 25.54
CA ILE A 213 12.88 15.85 25.79
C ILE A 213 11.79 16.41 26.72
N GLY A 214 10.92 15.55 27.26
CA GLY A 214 9.96 15.89 28.31
C GLY A 214 8.52 16.09 27.85
N VAL A 215 8.19 15.83 26.59
CA VAL A 215 6.82 15.92 26.06
C VAL A 215 6.01 14.71 26.52
N SER A 216 4.78 14.93 26.97
CA SER A 216 3.82 13.87 27.27
C SER A 216 3.08 13.45 26.00
N THR A 217 3.60 12.44 25.29
CA THR A 217 3.01 12.02 24.01
C THR A 217 1.91 10.97 24.16
N GLN A 218 0.88 11.06 23.33
CA GLN A 218 -0.17 10.04 23.21
C GLN A 218 -0.52 9.75 21.75
N LEU A 219 -0.93 8.52 21.46
CA LEU A 219 -1.43 8.14 20.14
C LEU A 219 -2.95 8.28 20.10
N LEU A 220 -3.46 8.98 19.09
CA LEU A 220 -4.90 9.10 18.81
C LEU A 220 -5.15 8.81 17.32
N ALA A 221 -6.33 8.26 17.01
CA ALA A 221 -6.82 8.17 15.65
C ALA A 221 -7.13 9.57 15.10
N GLY A 222 -7.02 9.76 13.78
CA GLY A 222 -7.12 11.09 13.15
C GLY A 222 -8.40 11.86 13.52
N GLY A 223 -9.54 11.17 13.56
CA GLY A 223 -10.83 11.78 13.91
C GLY A 223 -10.94 12.29 15.36
N ASP A 224 -10.09 11.79 16.26
CA ASP A 224 -10.12 12.14 17.68
C ASP A 224 -9.17 13.30 18.05
N ILE A 225 -8.27 13.68 17.12
CA ILE A 225 -7.24 14.70 17.36
C ILE A 225 -7.87 16.08 17.57
N PHE A 226 -8.74 16.53 16.66
CA PHE A 226 -9.34 17.86 16.77
C PHE A 226 -10.17 18.02 18.06
N PRO A 227 -11.08 17.08 18.41
CA PRO A 227 -11.79 17.13 19.69
C PRO A 227 -10.85 17.13 20.91
N ALA A 228 -9.74 16.40 20.87
CA ALA A 228 -8.77 16.38 21.96
C ALA A 228 -8.05 17.73 22.10
N LEU A 229 -7.71 18.38 20.98
CA LEU A 229 -7.06 19.69 20.94
C LEU A 229 -8.01 20.80 21.43
N GLU A 230 -9.27 20.74 20.99
CA GLU A 230 -10.34 21.69 21.36
C GLU A 230 -10.64 21.65 22.86
N LYS A 231 -10.74 20.44 23.42
CA LYS A 231 -11.03 20.22 24.85
C LYS A 231 -9.81 20.39 25.76
N GLY A 232 -8.63 20.66 25.21
CA GLY A 232 -7.39 20.78 25.97
C GLY A 232 -6.89 19.47 26.60
N VAL A 233 -7.28 18.33 26.04
CA VAL A 233 -6.70 17.02 26.40
C VAL A 233 -5.25 16.96 25.90
N ILE A 234 -5.01 17.52 24.71
CA ILE A 234 -3.68 17.78 24.15
C ILE A 234 -3.50 19.27 23.88
N ASP A 235 -2.26 19.73 23.98
CA ASP A 235 -1.83 21.11 23.77
C ASP A 235 -1.32 21.34 22.35
N ALA A 236 -0.74 20.30 21.74
CA ALA A 236 -0.21 20.27 20.39
C ALA A 236 -0.50 18.94 19.70
N THR A 237 -0.36 18.89 18.38
CA THR A 237 -0.50 17.65 17.60
C THR A 237 0.36 17.68 16.37
N GLU A 238 0.92 16.54 15.98
CA GLU A 238 1.26 16.29 14.58
C GLU A 238 0.25 15.30 13.97
N PHE A 239 0.15 15.24 12.65
CA PHE A 239 -0.62 14.20 11.99
C PHE A 239 -0.02 13.81 10.65
N SER A 240 0.08 14.76 9.71
CA SER A 240 0.64 14.48 8.39
C SER A 240 1.09 15.78 7.68
N MET A 241 0.61 16.05 6.46
CA MET A 241 0.96 17.23 5.65
C MET A 241 -0.18 18.25 5.58
N PRO A 242 0.08 19.52 5.21
CA PRO A 242 -0.92 20.58 5.22
C PRO A 242 -2.20 20.26 4.43
N ALA A 243 -2.07 19.57 3.29
CA ALA A 243 -3.21 19.17 2.48
C ALA A 243 -4.20 18.26 3.23
N MET A 244 -3.69 17.39 4.11
CA MET A 244 -4.50 16.54 4.97
C MET A 244 -4.95 17.27 6.24
N ASP A 245 -4.04 17.96 6.91
CA ASP A 245 -4.29 18.63 8.20
C ASP A 245 -5.39 19.69 8.12
N ILE A 246 -5.51 20.39 6.99
CA ILE A 246 -6.59 21.36 6.76
C ILE A 246 -7.96 20.68 6.85
N LYS A 247 -8.10 19.41 6.42
CA LYS A 247 -9.36 18.67 6.52
C LYS A 247 -9.73 18.32 7.96
N PHE A 248 -8.72 18.15 8.83
CA PHE A 248 -8.93 17.94 10.26
C PHE A 248 -9.11 19.23 11.05
N GLY A 249 -8.81 20.40 10.47
CA GLY A 249 -9.14 21.69 11.03
C GLY A 249 -8.20 22.19 12.13
N PHE A 250 -7.02 21.56 12.34
CA PHE A 250 -6.10 21.92 13.44
C PHE A 250 -5.76 23.42 13.48
N TYR A 251 -5.63 24.03 12.30
CA TYR A 251 -5.38 25.46 12.11
C TYR A 251 -6.41 26.38 12.80
N GLN A 252 -7.59 25.88 13.14
CA GLN A 252 -8.61 26.67 13.85
C GLN A 252 -8.20 26.92 15.31
N ILE A 253 -7.47 25.99 15.92
CA ILE A 253 -7.08 26.02 17.34
C ILE A 253 -5.58 26.32 17.51
N ALA A 254 -4.73 25.64 16.74
CA ALA A 254 -3.28 25.80 16.78
C ALA A 254 -2.81 26.58 15.55
N LYS A 255 -2.06 27.67 15.72
CA LYS A 255 -1.72 28.61 14.65
C LYS A 255 -0.31 28.42 14.08
N ASN A 256 0.54 27.67 14.79
CA ASN A 256 1.94 27.50 14.43
C ASN A 256 2.16 26.08 13.92
N ASN A 257 2.39 25.91 12.62
CA ASN A 257 2.72 24.63 12.01
C ASN A 257 4.22 24.60 11.66
N TYR A 258 4.97 23.69 12.28
CA TYR A 258 6.43 23.62 12.15
C TYR A 258 6.88 22.66 11.05
N PHE A 259 8.03 22.95 10.45
CA PHE A 259 8.66 22.14 9.40
C PHE A 259 10.17 22.02 9.63
N PRO A 260 10.83 20.98 9.10
CA PRO A 260 10.25 19.80 8.43
C PRO A 260 9.70 18.78 9.44
N GLY A 261 8.86 17.83 9.02
CA GLY A 261 8.50 16.65 9.82
C GLY A 261 9.67 15.68 9.95
N TRP A 262 10.65 16.04 10.77
CA TRP A 262 11.91 15.29 10.95
C TRP A 262 11.68 13.84 11.39
N HIS A 263 10.55 13.54 12.04
CA HIS A 263 10.19 12.20 12.50
C HIS A 263 9.67 11.29 11.39
N GLN A 264 9.12 11.87 10.31
CA GLN A 264 8.43 11.16 9.22
C GLN A 264 8.78 11.82 7.88
N GLN A 265 10.01 11.58 7.41
CA GLN A 265 10.47 12.05 6.10
C GLN A 265 9.80 11.31 4.94
N VAL A 266 9.50 10.03 5.16
CA VAL A 266 8.60 9.21 4.34
C VAL A 266 7.86 8.30 5.30
N SER A 267 6.55 8.19 5.12
CA SER A 267 5.73 7.23 5.87
C SER A 267 5.21 6.17 4.91
N VAL A 268 5.76 4.96 5.01
CA VAL A 268 5.26 3.77 4.31
C VAL A 268 4.16 3.13 5.15
N SER A 269 3.13 2.60 4.51
CA SER A 269 2.02 1.94 5.19
C SER A 269 1.48 0.80 4.33
N HIS A 270 0.68 -0.06 4.94
CA HIS A 270 0.41 -1.37 4.39
C HIS A 270 -1.08 -1.74 4.41
N LEU A 271 -1.34 -2.80 3.66
CA LEU A 271 -2.56 -3.54 3.66
C LEU A 271 -2.33 -4.82 4.45
N LEU A 272 -3.09 -5.01 5.52
CA LEU A 272 -3.11 -6.26 6.26
C LEU A 272 -4.23 -7.13 5.71
N ILE A 273 -3.94 -8.38 5.39
CA ILE A 273 -4.92 -9.34 4.85
C ILE A 273 -4.94 -10.57 5.75
N ASN A 274 -6.13 -11.09 6.05
CA ASN A 274 -6.21 -12.33 6.82
C ASN A 274 -5.55 -13.48 6.02
N MET A 275 -4.65 -14.24 6.64
CA MET A 275 -3.83 -15.25 5.98
C MET A 275 -4.67 -16.37 5.37
N ASP A 276 -5.75 -16.83 6.03
CA ASP A 276 -6.61 -17.88 5.48
C ASP A 276 -7.38 -17.38 4.26
N LYS A 277 -7.84 -16.12 4.29
CA LYS A 277 -8.48 -15.48 3.15
C LYS A 277 -7.51 -15.32 1.99
N TRP A 278 -6.29 -14.86 2.25
CA TRP A 278 -5.21 -14.77 1.27
C TRP A 278 -4.90 -16.12 0.62
N ASN A 279 -4.72 -17.16 1.43
CA ASN A 279 -4.39 -18.50 0.95
C ASN A 279 -5.51 -19.11 0.09
N GLY A 280 -6.77 -18.76 0.37
CA GLY A 280 -7.93 -19.18 -0.41
C GLY A 280 -8.10 -18.45 -1.75
N LEU A 281 -7.33 -17.39 -2.04
CA LEU A 281 -7.38 -16.71 -3.34
C LEU A 281 -6.70 -17.52 -4.44
N SER A 282 -7.22 -17.39 -5.66
CA SER A 282 -6.51 -17.78 -6.88
C SER A 282 -5.25 -16.94 -7.07
N ASP A 283 -4.26 -17.48 -7.79
CA ASP A 283 -3.03 -16.76 -8.09
C ASP A 283 -3.28 -15.45 -8.85
N GLN A 284 -4.32 -15.43 -9.70
CA GLN A 284 -4.75 -14.21 -10.37
C GLN A 284 -5.21 -13.15 -9.36
N ASN A 285 -6.03 -13.51 -8.37
CA ASN A 285 -6.51 -12.55 -7.37
C ASN A 285 -5.41 -12.09 -6.41
N LYS A 286 -4.44 -12.96 -6.09
CA LYS A 286 -3.23 -12.56 -5.35
C LYS A 286 -2.42 -11.52 -6.13
N ALA A 287 -2.16 -11.79 -7.41
CA ALA A 287 -1.45 -10.87 -8.28
C ALA A 287 -2.17 -9.53 -8.46
N LEU A 288 -3.50 -9.51 -8.53
CA LEU A 288 -4.29 -8.27 -8.58
C LEU A 288 -4.06 -7.39 -7.35
N ILE A 289 -4.01 -7.98 -6.16
CA ILE A 289 -3.74 -7.26 -4.91
C ILE A 289 -2.30 -6.75 -4.89
N GLU A 290 -1.31 -7.61 -5.16
CA GLU A 290 0.11 -7.24 -5.11
C GLU A 290 0.44 -6.11 -6.09
N ILE A 291 -0.02 -6.22 -7.33
CA ILE A 291 0.20 -5.20 -8.35
C ILE A 291 -0.58 -3.92 -8.02
N GLY A 292 -1.84 -4.05 -7.58
CA GLY A 292 -2.65 -2.92 -7.15
C GLY A 292 -2.04 -2.15 -5.98
N ALA A 293 -1.46 -2.87 -5.00
CA ALA A 293 -0.78 -2.28 -3.86
C ALA A 293 0.49 -1.53 -4.30
N GLY A 294 1.30 -2.14 -5.17
CA GLY A 294 2.49 -1.51 -5.72
C GLY A 294 2.19 -0.24 -6.54
N GLU A 295 1.15 -0.25 -7.38
CA GLU A 295 0.70 0.95 -8.11
C GLU A 295 0.19 2.01 -7.14
N SER A 296 -0.65 1.61 -6.19
CA SER A 296 -1.21 2.51 -5.18
C SER A 296 -0.11 3.23 -4.41
N LEU A 297 0.90 2.52 -3.92
CA LEU A 297 2.03 3.09 -3.18
C LEU A 297 2.73 4.20 -3.98
N MET A 298 3.07 3.92 -5.24
CA MET A 298 3.75 4.89 -6.10
C MET A 298 2.86 6.09 -6.43
N HIS A 299 1.58 5.85 -6.67
CA HIS A 299 0.61 6.89 -6.97
C HIS A 299 0.41 7.82 -5.78
N ILE A 300 0.19 7.27 -4.59
CA ILE A 300 0.00 8.04 -3.35
C ILE A 300 1.20 8.96 -3.14
N TYR A 301 2.42 8.43 -3.28
CA TYR A 301 3.63 9.23 -3.09
C TYR A 301 3.77 10.35 -4.13
N ALA A 302 3.37 10.12 -5.37
CA ALA A 302 3.41 11.14 -6.41
C ALA A 302 2.39 12.28 -6.20
N GLU A 303 1.34 12.05 -5.38
CA GLU A 303 0.36 13.07 -5.03
C GLU A 303 0.80 13.99 -3.87
N THR A 304 1.87 13.64 -3.14
CA THR A 304 2.30 14.36 -1.93
C THR A 304 3.11 15.61 -2.21
#